data_AF-A0A526PFI2-F1
#
_entry.id   AF-A0A526PFI2-F1
#
_cell.length_a   1.000
_cell.length_b   1.000
_cell.length_c   1.000
_cell.angle_alpha   90.00
_cell.angle_beta   90.00
_cell.angle_gamma   90.00
#
_symmetry.space_group_name_H-M   'P 1'
#
loop_
_entity.id
_entity.type
_entity.pdbx_description
1 polymer ?
#
loop_
_entity_poly.entity_id
_entity_poly.type
_entity_poly.pdbx_seq_one_letter_code
_entity_poly.pdbx_strand_id
1 'polypeptide(L)'
;MKIDAVRGPGAGAVKLAALLGLVAVMQVAGADLVLAQGTGGGGGAFGPLQTAVQMIVDFITGPFGRLLAIIAVIGLGFLAFAGRLSWFTAGAVVIGIGLVFGAPNIVDEMISAVGN
;
A
#
# COMPACT_ATOMS: atom_id res chain seq x y z
N MET A 1 -55.08 17.62 48.18
CA MET A 1 -56.12 16.92 47.40
C MET A 1 -55.60 16.82 45.97
N LYS A 2 -55.37 15.59 45.47
CA LYS A 2 -55.04 15.18 44.06
C LYS A 2 -53.66 15.64 43.57
N ILE A 3 -52.58 14.84 43.54
CA ILE A 3 -52.31 13.50 42.97
C ILE A 3 -52.76 13.33 41.50
N ASP A 4 -51.77 12.94 40.67
CA ASP A 4 -51.82 12.26 39.37
C ASP A 4 -51.98 13.08 38.07
N ALA A 5 -50.88 13.22 37.32
CA ALA A 5 -50.79 12.80 35.91
C ALA A 5 -49.44 13.21 35.27
N VAL A 6 -48.47 12.29 35.25
CA VAL A 6 -47.67 11.89 34.07
C VAL A 6 -46.67 10.84 34.57
N ARG A 7 -47.20 9.63 34.67
CA ARG A 7 -46.45 8.39 34.82
C ARG A 7 -46.08 7.93 33.41
N GLY A 8 -44.78 7.85 33.12
CA GLY A 8 -44.28 7.20 31.92
C GLY A 8 -42.74 7.25 31.85
N PRO A 9 -42.02 6.17 32.22
CA PRO A 9 -40.56 6.10 32.13
C PRO A 9 -40.07 5.86 30.68
N GLY A 10 -40.63 6.55 29.67
CA GLY A 10 -40.73 5.97 28.33
C GLY A 10 -40.29 6.80 27.12
N ALA A 11 -39.97 8.10 27.22
CA ALA A 11 -39.65 8.89 26.01
C ALA A 11 -38.14 9.04 25.76
N GLY A 12 -37.39 9.41 26.81
CA GLY A 12 -35.93 9.56 26.72
C GLY A 12 -35.22 8.21 26.63
N ALA A 13 -35.64 7.25 27.46
CA ALA A 13 -35.07 5.91 27.51
C ALA A 13 -35.28 5.13 26.20
N VAL A 14 -36.43 5.28 25.54
CA VAL A 14 -36.72 4.62 24.26
C VAL A 14 -35.95 5.25 23.11
N LYS A 15 -35.79 6.59 23.09
CA LYS A 15 -34.92 7.27 22.10
C LYS A 15 -33.45 6.88 22.27
N LEU A 16 -32.98 6.78 23.51
CA LEU A 16 -31.61 6.42 23.82
C LEU A 16 -31.35 4.92 23.52
N ALA A 17 -32.31 4.04 23.79
CA ALA A 17 -32.28 2.65 23.37
C ALA A 17 -32.32 2.50 21.84
N ALA A 18 -33.11 3.31 21.13
CA ALA A 18 -33.16 3.31 19.67
C ALA A 18 -31.86 3.81 19.03
N LEU A 19 -31.24 4.87 19.60
CA LEU A 19 -29.94 5.37 19.17
C LEU A 19 -28.83 4.36 19.43
N LEU A 20 -28.81 3.72 20.61
CA LEU A 20 -27.85 2.66 20.92
C LEU A 20 -28.06 1.43 20.03
N GLY A 21 -29.31 1.08 19.71
CA GLY A 21 -29.64 0.01 18.77
C GLY A 21 -29.15 0.31 17.36
N LEU A 22 -29.33 1.54 16.87
CA LEU A 22 -28.87 1.95 15.54
C LEU A 22 -27.33 2.00 15.46
N VAL A 23 -26.67 2.46 16.52
CA VAL A 23 -25.21 2.38 16.64
C VAL A 23 -24.76 0.92 16.67
N ALA A 24 -25.41 0.04 17.44
CA ALA A 24 -25.07 -1.38 17.48
C ALA A 24 -25.22 -2.06 16.11
N VAL A 25 -26.26 -1.72 15.34
CA VAL A 25 -26.44 -2.24 13.97
C VAL A 25 -25.34 -1.73 13.03
N MET A 26 -24.93 -0.47 13.16
CA MET A 26 -23.79 0.09 12.41
C MET A 26 -22.47 -0.60 12.75
N GLN A 27 -22.25 -0.97 14.02
CA GLN A 27 -21.06 -1.71 14.44
C GLN A 27 -21.06 -3.16 13.94
N VAL A 28 -22.23 -3.81 13.87
CA VAL A 28 -22.33 -5.19 13.35
C VAL A 28 -22.12 -5.24 11.84
N ALA A 29 -22.66 -4.29 11.07
CA ALA A 29 -22.40 -4.21 9.63
C ALA A 29 -20.98 -3.70 9.29
N GLY A 30 -20.37 -2.91 10.17
CA GLY A 30 -18.98 -2.46 10.07
C GLY A 30 -17.96 -3.47 10.56
N ALA A 31 -18.35 -4.47 11.37
CA ALA A 31 -17.45 -5.50 11.88
C ALA A 31 -16.85 -6.35 10.76
N ASP A 32 -17.62 -6.66 9.71
CA ASP A 32 -17.11 -7.37 8.54
C ASP A 32 -16.06 -6.54 7.77
N LEU A 33 -16.21 -5.21 7.72
CA LEU A 33 -15.25 -4.29 7.10
C LEU A 33 -14.00 -4.05 7.97
N VAL A 34 -14.14 -3.98 9.30
CA VAL A 34 -13.03 -3.77 10.24
C VAL A 34 -12.20 -5.04 10.44
N LEU A 35 -12.81 -6.22 10.38
CA LEU A 35 -12.07 -7.49 10.41
C LEU A 35 -11.27 -7.71 9.11
N ALA A 36 -11.71 -7.13 7.99
CA ALA A 36 -10.95 -7.07 6.74
C ALA A 36 -9.79 -6.04 6.77
N GLN A 37 -9.93 -4.95 7.53
CA GLN A 37 -8.85 -3.96 7.73
C GLN A 37 -7.72 -4.49 8.65
N GLY A 38 -8.02 -5.47 9.50
CA GLY A 38 -7.03 -6.13 10.38
C GLY A 38 -6.28 -7.31 9.75
N THR A 39 -6.65 -7.74 8.54
CA THR A 39 -6.10 -8.94 7.88
C THR A 39 -5.91 -8.77 6.37
N GLY A 40 -5.73 -7.54 5.90
CA GLY A 40 -5.45 -7.23 4.49
C GLY A 40 -4.13 -7.81 4.03
N GLY A 41 -4.18 -8.93 3.29
CA GLY A 41 -3.07 -9.53 2.55
C GLY A 41 -2.90 -11.01 2.87
N GLY A 42 -3.26 -11.89 1.93
CA GLY A 42 -3.31 -13.35 2.08
C GLY A 42 -1.96 -14.06 2.29
N GLY A 43 -1.34 -13.86 3.46
CA GLY A 43 -0.22 -14.66 3.96
C GLY A 43 -0.17 -14.50 5.47
N GLY A 44 -0.10 -15.60 6.24
CA GLY A 44 -0.32 -15.65 7.70
C GLY A 44 0.47 -14.64 8.58
N ALA A 45 1.25 -15.10 9.55
CA ALA A 45 2.00 -14.19 10.44
C ALA A 45 3.02 -13.27 9.70
N PHE A 46 3.25 -13.50 8.41
CA PHE A 46 4.19 -12.76 7.56
C PHE A 46 3.54 -11.75 6.60
N GLY A 47 2.20 -11.63 6.57
CA GLY A 47 1.49 -10.68 5.70
C GLY A 47 2.03 -9.24 5.79
N PRO A 48 2.20 -8.67 7.00
CA PRO A 48 2.76 -7.31 7.13
C PRO A 48 4.21 -7.18 6.64
N LEU A 49 5.02 -8.23 6.79
CA LEU A 49 6.41 -8.23 6.33
C LEU A 49 6.48 -8.27 4.80
N GLN A 50 5.63 -9.08 4.16
CA GLN A 50 5.53 -9.12 2.70
C GLN A 50 5.11 -7.75 2.15
N THR A 51 4.09 -7.12 2.74
CA THR A 51 3.65 -5.78 2.38
C THR A 51 4.76 -4.75 2.55
N ALA A 52 5.52 -4.80 3.66
CA ALA A 52 6.63 -3.89 3.89
C ALA A 52 7.72 -4.00 2.82
N VAL A 53 8.06 -5.22 2.39
CA VAL A 53 9.06 -5.42 1.32
C VAL A 53 8.52 -5.00 -0.05
N GLN A 54 7.24 -5.27 -0.35
CA GLN A 54 6.60 -4.79 -1.58
C GLN A 54 6.61 -3.27 -1.67
N MET A 55 6.29 -2.57 -0.58
CA MET A 55 6.36 -1.11 -0.50
C MET A 55 7.77 -0.57 -0.82
N ILE A 56 8.82 -1.27 -0.41
CA ILE A 56 10.21 -0.90 -0.74
C ILE A 56 10.50 -1.10 -2.23
N VAL A 57 10.08 -2.23 -2.79
CA VAL A 57 10.26 -2.53 -4.22
C VAL A 57 9.49 -1.52 -5.08
N ASP A 58 8.25 -1.21 -4.72
CA ASP A 58 7.42 -0.23 -5.43
C ASP A 58 7.98 1.19 -5.32
N PHE A 59 8.58 1.54 -4.19
CA PHE A 59 9.26 2.82 -4.04
C PHE A 59 10.49 2.93 -4.96
N ILE A 60 11.31 1.87 -5.06
CA ILE A 60 12.52 1.84 -5.87
C ILE A 60 12.20 1.75 -7.36
N THR A 61 11.24 0.92 -7.77
CA THR A 61 10.88 0.72 -9.18
C THR A 61 9.84 1.74 -9.68
N GLY A 62 9.20 2.46 -8.76
CA GLY A 62 8.20 3.47 -9.04
C GLY A 62 8.75 4.85 -9.46
N PRO A 63 7.92 5.91 -9.36
CA PRO A 63 8.28 7.24 -9.83
C PRO A 63 9.53 7.82 -9.16
N PHE A 64 9.75 7.51 -7.88
CA PHE A 64 10.92 8.01 -7.15
C PHE A 64 12.24 7.48 -7.72
N GLY A 65 12.38 6.16 -7.87
CA GLY A 65 13.60 5.61 -8.45
C GLY A 65 13.81 6.03 -9.90
N ARG A 66 12.74 6.26 -10.66
CA ARG A 66 12.83 6.84 -12.00
C ARG A 66 13.50 8.22 -11.98
N LEU A 67 13.16 9.08 -11.01
CA LEU A 67 13.80 10.38 -10.86
C LEU A 67 15.31 10.23 -10.58
N LEU A 68 15.70 9.28 -9.74
CA LEU A 68 17.11 9.00 -9.48
C LEU A 68 17.86 8.50 -10.73
N ALA A 69 17.23 7.63 -11.51
CA ALA A 69 17.80 7.15 -12.77
C ALA A 69 18.00 8.30 -13.77
N ILE A 70 17.04 9.22 -13.87
CA ILE A 70 17.16 10.41 -14.72
C ILE A 70 18.35 11.26 -14.30
N ILE A 71 18.56 11.49 -12.99
CA ILE A 71 19.72 12.25 -12.48
C ILE A 71 21.03 11.57 -12.86
N ALA A 72 21.12 10.24 -12.75
CA ALA A 72 22.30 9.48 -13.15
C ALA A 72 22.60 9.64 -14.66
N VAL A 73 21.58 9.59 -15.50
CA VAL A 73 21.71 9.80 -16.96
C VAL A 73 22.14 11.23 -17.29
N ILE A 74 21.61 12.22 -16.58
CA ILE A 74 22.03 13.63 -16.74
C ILE A 74 23.52 13.79 -16.40
N GLY A 75 23.98 13.19 -15.29
CA GLY A 75 25.40 13.18 -14.92
C GLY A 75 26.29 12.54 -16.00
N LEU A 76 25.82 11.45 -16.60
CA LEU A 76 26.50 10.81 -17.73
C LEU A 76 26.58 11.72 -18.97
N GLY A 77 25.52 12.50 -19.24
CA GLY A 77 25.51 13.50 -20.31
C GLY A 77 26.58 14.58 -20.13
N PHE A 78 26.78 15.07 -18.90
CA PHE A 78 27.88 15.99 -18.61
C PHE A 78 29.26 15.34 -18.80
N LEU A 79 29.41 14.07 -18.43
CA LEU A 79 30.64 13.30 -18.62
C LEU A 79 30.95 13.06 -20.11
N ALA A 80 29.91 12.95 -20.93
CA ALA A 80 30.00 12.86 -22.40
C ALA A 80 30.60 14.13 -23.00
N PHE A 81 30.12 15.31 -22.58
CA PHE A 81 30.65 16.59 -23.05
C PHE A 81 32.07 16.87 -22.58
N ALA A 82 32.50 16.30 -21.44
CA ALA A 82 33.89 16.37 -20.99
C ALA A 82 34.86 15.50 -21.83
N GLY A 83 34.38 14.81 -22.87
CA GLY A 83 35.20 13.93 -23.72
C GLY A 83 35.74 12.69 -23.01
N ARG A 84 35.32 12.45 -21.76
CA ARG A 84 35.82 11.40 -20.86
C ARG A 84 34.84 10.24 -20.72
N LEU A 85 33.80 10.17 -21.56
CA LEU A 85 32.83 9.09 -21.52
C LEU A 85 33.40 7.83 -22.17
N SER A 86 33.64 6.82 -21.33
CA SER A 86 33.94 5.48 -21.82
C SER A 86 32.64 4.77 -22.21
N TRP A 87 32.71 4.01 -23.30
CA TRP A 87 31.62 3.11 -23.71
C TRP A 87 31.23 2.13 -22.60
N PHE A 88 32.20 1.67 -21.82
CA PHE A 88 31.95 0.80 -20.67
C PHE A 88 31.15 1.47 -19.56
N THR A 89 31.42 2.74 -19.27
CA THR A 89 30.68 3.52 -18.27
C THR A 89 29.26 3.81 -18.75
N ALA A 90 29.08 4.17 -20.02
CA ALA A 90 27.77 4.37 -20.61
C ALA A 90 26.93 3.08 -20.61
N GLY A 91 27.51 1.97 -21.08
CA GLY A 91 26.86 0.67 -21.09
C GLY A 91 26.49 0.17 -19.69
N ALA A 92 27.38 0.32 -18.71
CA ALA A 92 27.12 -0.09 -17.34
C ALA A 92 25.92 0.65 -16.72
N VAL A 93 25.79 1.96 -16.97
CA VAL A 93 24.65 2.74 -16.45
C VAL A 93 23.34 2.35 -17.12
N VAL A 94 23.32 2.21 -18.45
CA VAL A 94 22.10 1.81 -19.17
C VAL A 94 21.65 0.41 -18.77
N ILE A 95 22.58 -0.55 -18.69
CA ILE A 95 22.27 -1.91 -18.25
C ILE A 95 21.80 -1.91 -16.79
N GLY A 96 22.47 -1.18 -15.90
CA GLY A 96 22.07 -1.08 -14.50
C GLY A 96 20.65 -0.55 -14.32
N ILE A 97 20.29 0.51 -15.04
CA ILE A 97 18.92 1.05 -15.05
C ILE A 97 17.94 0.00 -15.58
N GLY A 98 18.25 -0.64 -16.71
CA GLY A 98 17.40 -1.68 -17.30
C GLY A 98 17.15 -2.85 -16.35
N LEU A 99 18.17 -3.27 -15.59
CA LEU A 99 18.05 -4.34 -14.60
C LEU A 99 17.21 -3.91 -13.39
N VAL A 100 17.36 -2.69 -12.89
CA VAL A 100 16.58 -2.20 -11.72
C VAL A 100 15.09 -2.11 -12.04
N PHE A 101 14.71 -1.55 -13.19
CA PHE A 101 13.30 -1.40 -13.56
C PHE A 101 12.69 -2.66 -14.21
N GLY A 102 13.52 -3.52 -14.80
CA GLY A 102 13.09 -4.79 -15.39
C GLY A 102 13.05 -5.96 -14.40
N ALA A 103 13.63 -5.81 -13.20
CA ALA A 103 13.74 -6.89 -12.22
C ALA A 103 12.42 -7.61 -11.90
N PRO A 104 11.26 -6.94 -11.70
CA PRO A 104 10.01 -7.63 -11.39
C PRO A 104 9.63 -8.64 -12.49
N ASN A 105 9.59 -8.18 -13.74
CA ASN A 105 9.24 -9.03 -14.88
C ASN A 105 10.23 -10.19 -15.07
N ILE A 106 11.53 -9.96 -14.87
CA ILE A 106 12.55 -11.01 -15.00
C ILE A 106 12.31 -12.11 -13.96
N VAL A 107 12.08 -11.73 -12.71
CA VAL A 107 11.84 -12.68 -11.62
C VAL A 107 10.51 -13.41 -11.83
N ASP A 108 9.47 -12.71 -12.28
CA ASP A 108 8.15 -13.30 -12.54
C ASP A 108 8.21 -14.37 -13.65
N GLU A 109 8.92 -14.09 -14.74
CA GLU A 109 9.12 -15.06 -15.83
C GLU A 109 9.95 -16.27 -15.38
N MET A 110 10.95 -16.07 -14.52
CA MET A 110 11.71 -17.19 -13.95
C MET A 110 10.85 -18.07 -13.04
N ILE A 111 9.96 -17.48 -12.24
CA ILE A 111 9.02 -18.23 -11.40
C ILE A 111 8.04 -19.00 -12.28
N SER A 112 7.50 -18.36 -13.33
CA SER A 112 6.62 -18.99 -14.32
C SER A 112 7.27 -20.19 -14.99
N ALA A 113 8.53 -20.07 -15.41
CA ALA A 113 9.27 -21.13 -16.09
C ALA A 113 9.61 -22.33 -15.21
N VAL A 114 9.79 -22.13 -13.90
CA VAL A 114 10.09 -23.20 -12.92
C VAL A 114 8.81 -23.79 -12.29
N GLY A 115 7.70 -23.06 -12.33
CA GLY A 115 6.41 -23.49 -11.79
C GLY A 115 5.64 -24.52 -12.64
N ASN A 116 6.26 -25.06 -13.70
CA ASN A 116 5.74 -26.11 -14.59
C ASN A 116 6.59 -27.38 -14.48
#